data_AF-A0A4Q2RLG6-F1
#
_entry.id   AF-A0A4Q2RLG6-F1
#
_cell.length_a   1.000
_cell.length_b   1.000
_cell.length_c   1.000
_cell.angle_alpha   90.00
_cell.angle_beta   90.00
_cell.angle_gamma   90.00
#
_symmetry.space_group_name_H-M   'P 1'
#
loop_
_entity.id
_entity.type
_entity.pdbx_description
1 polymer ?
#
loop_
_entity_poly.entity_id
_entity_poly.type
_entity_poly.pdbx_seq_one_letter_code
_entity_poly.pdbx_strand_id
1 'polypeptide(L)'
;MYTSQGTSSHEAERHVEADEAECDDTGRDARGSVFADSPSRVRTWVFAGYPPKEVLGVQYGKSSFGVFVADTVAPDEQERIYADLSGDKH
;
A
#
# COMPACT_ATOMS: atom_id res chain seq x y z
N MET A 1 7.01 -0.43 -7.87
CA MET A 1 6.09 0.53 -7.25
C MET A 1 5.24 -0.28 -6.27
N TYR A 2 4.39 0.34 -5.46
CA TYR A 2 3.47 -0.39 -4.58
C TYR A 2 2.04 -0.10 -4.98
N THR A 3 1.20 -1.12 -5.00
CA THR A 3 -0.20 -1.03 -5.41
C THR A 3 -1.11 -1.41 -4.24
N SER A 4 -2.19 -0.63 -4.04
CA SER A 4 -3.17 -0.87 -2.97
C SER A 4 -3.96 -2.16 -3.22
N GLN A 5 -3.93 -3.09 -2.26
CA GLN A 5 -4.66 -4.36 -2.30
C GLN A 5 -5.94 -4.35 -1.45
N GLY A 6 -6.07 -3.37 -0.55
CA GLY A 6 -7.25 -3.23 0.32
C GLY A 6 -6.89 -2.67 1.69
N THR A 7 -7.71 -2.96 2.71
CA THR A 7 -7.52 -2.46 4.07
C THR A 7 -7.28 -3.59 5.06
N SER A 8 -6.39 -3.36 6.03
CA SER A 8 -6.09 -4.23 7.16
C SER A 8 -6.38 -3.52 8.49
N SER A 9 -6.77 -4.32 9.48
CA SER A 9 -6.84 -3.91 10.90
C SER A 9 -5.73 -4.54 11.74
N HIS A 10 -4.76 -5.21 11.11
CA HIS A 10 -3.61 -5.78 11.82
C HIS A 10 -2.75 -4.69 12.45
N GLU A 11 -2.10 -5.05 13.56
CA GLU A 11 -1.12 -4.17 14.18
C GLU A 11 0.06 -3.92 13.22
N ALA A 12 0.45 -2.67 13.08
CA ALA A 12 1.53 -2.24 12.22
C ALA A 12 2.39 -1.18 12.92
N GLU A 13 3.69 -1.25 12.72
CA GLU A 13 4.65 -0.33 13.34
C GLU A 13 4.99 0.81 12.40
N ARG A 14 5.19 2.02 12.94
CA ARG A 14 5.57 3.18 12.12
C ARG A 14 6.96 2.96 11.52
N HIS A 15 7.08 3.17 10.22
CA HIS A 15 8.33 3.03 9.48
C HIS A 15 8.87 4.39 9.02
N VAL A 16 8.96 4.64 7.71
CA VAL A 16 9.50 5.88 7.12
C VAL A 16 8.44 6.63 6.31
N GLU A 17 8.75 7.83 5.83
CA GLU A 17 7.91 8.53 4.86
C GLU A 17 8.21 8.03 3.45
N ALA A 18 7.18 7.91 2.61
CA ALA A 18 7.27 7.56 1.20
C ALA A 18 6.53 8.57 0.34
N ASP A 19 6.97 8.75 -0.89
CA ASP A 19 6.32 9.63 -1.86
C ASP A 19 5.02 8.97 -2.37
N GLU A 20 3.92 9.72 -2.33
CA GLU A 20 2.60 9.30 -2.80
C GLU A 20 2.46 9.60 -4.30
N ALA A 21 1.96 8.61 -5.07
CA ALA A 21 1.55 8.83 -6.44
C ALA A 21 0.10 9.35 -6.47
N GLU A 22 -0.17 10.34 -7.32
CA GLU A 22 -1.52 10.84 -7.57
C GLU A 22 -2.08 10.17 -8.84
N CYS A 23 -3.30 9.62 -8.76
CA CYS A 23 -4.01 9.13 -9.94
C CYS A 23 -4.70 10.31 -10.63
N ASP A 24 -4.21 10.68 -11.81
CA ASP A 24 -4.80 11.74 -12.65
C ASP A 24 -5.83 11.12 -13.62
N ASP A 25 -6.92 10.58 -13.07
CA ASP A 25 -7.94 9.81 -13.82
C ASP A 25 -9.11 10.67 -14.32
N THR A 26 -9.05 12.01 -14.22
CA THR A 26 -10.10 12.91 -14.73
C THR A 26 -9.58 13.80 -15.85
N GLY A 27 -9.54 13.28 -17.07
CA GLY A 27 -9.17 14.05 -18.26
C GLY A 27 -9.15 13.22 -19.54
N ARG A 28 -9.19 13.86 -20.71
CA ARG A 28 -9.20 13.19 -22.04
C ARG A 28 -7.89 12.44 -22.35
N ASP A 29 -6.86 12.64 -21.52
CA ASP A 29 -5.52 12.05 -21.58
C ASP A 29 -5.16 11.39 -20.22
N ALA A 30 -5.84 10.31 -19.85
CA ALA A 30 -5.53 9.56 -18.63
C ALA A 30 -4.12 8.97 -18.70
N ARG A 31 -3.19 9.47 -17.88
CA ARG A 31 -1.77 9.04 -17.88
C ARG A 31 -1.47 7.87 -16.92
N GLY A 32 -2.46 7.43 -16.15
CA GLY A 32 -2.29 6.43 -15.08
C GLY A 32 -1.68 7.05 -13.82
N SER A 33 -1.14 6.22 -12.92
CA SER A 33 -0.50 6.67 -11.68
C SER A 33 0.79 7.44 -11.98
N VAL A 34 0.81 8.74 -11.65
CA VAL A 34 1.97 9.62 -11.85
C VAL A 34 2.47 10.14 -10.50
N PHE A 35 3.78 10.13 -10.30
CA PHE A 35 4.38 10.89 -9.21
C PHE A 35 4.55 12.33 -9.69
N ALA A 36 3.92 13.29 -9.00
CA ALA A 36 4.10 14.71 -9.32
C ALA A 36 5.57 15.13 -9.14
N ASP A 37 5.99 16.24 -9.75
CA ASP A 37 7.34 16.81 -9.55
C ASP A 37 7.61 17.20 -8.08
N SER A 38 6.56 17.27 -7.25
CA SER A 38 6.62 17.46 -5.80
C SER A 38 5.53 16.59 -5.15
N PRO A 39 5.76 15.28 -4.97
CA PRO A 39 4.74 14.37 -4.47
C PRO A 39 4.47 14.64 -2.99
N SER A 40 3.22 14.50 -2.58
CA SER A 40 2.87 14.46 -1.16
C SER A 40 3.59 13.28 -0.50
N ARG A 41 4.07 13.46 0.73
CA ARG A 41 4.70 12.37 1.50
C ARG A 41 3.68 11.73 2.43
N VAL A 42 3.50 10.42 2.29
CA VAL A 42 2.71 9.62 3.22
C VAL A 42 3.61 8.96 4.23
N ARG A 43 3.13 8.86 5.47
CA ARG A 43 3.77 8.00 6.46
C ARG A 43 3.48 6.55 6.10
N THR A 44 4.46 5.68 6.29
CA THR A 44 4.30 4.25 6.05
C THR A 44 4.40 3.48 7.36
N TRP A 45 3.77 2.30 7.35
CA TRP A 45 3.77 1.33 8.43
C TRP A 45 4.25 -0.01 7.91
N VAL A 46 4.77 -0.86 8.79
CA VAL A 46 5.26 -2.19 8.48
C VAL A 46 4.47 -3.23 9.27
N PHE A 47 4.11 -4.31 8.60
CA PHE A 47 3.40 -5.43 9.20
C PHE A 47 4.42 -6.49 9.65
N ALA A 48 4.24 -7.02 10.86
CA ALA A 48 5.11 -8.08 11.36
C ALA A 48 5.07 -9.31 10.43
N GLY A 49 6.23 -9.91 10.16
CA GLY A 49 6.34 -11.06 9.26
C GLY A 49 6.56 -10.71 7.79
N TYR A 50 6.36 -9.45 7.40
CA TYR A 50 6.56 -9.00 6.02
C TYR A 50 7.70 -7.98 5.91
N PRO A 51 8.62 -8.14 4.94
CA PRO A 51 9.68 -7.16 4.75
C PRO A 51 9.11 -5.88 4.13
N PRO A 52 9.59 -4.68 4.55
CA PRO A 52 9.08 -3.39 4.05
C PRO A 52 9.25 -3.19 2.53
N LYS A 53 10.16 -3.95 1.91
CA LYS A 53 10.37 -3.98 0.45
C LYS A 53 9.26 -4.71 -0.33
N GLU A 54 8.41 -5.46 0.36
CA GLU A 54 7.34 -6.26 -0.23
C GLU A 54 5.97 -5.70 0.16
N VAL A 55 5.83 -5.26 1.42
CA VAL A 55 4.55 -4.78 1.96
C VAL A 55 4.74 -3.52 2.78
N LEU A 56 3.90 -2.52 2.52
CA LEU A 56 3.78 -1.30 3.30
C LEU A 56 2.33 -1.04 3.67
N GLY A 57 2.14 -0.42 4.83
CA GLY A 57 0.87 0.09 5.31
C GLY A 57 0.78 1.60 5.18
N VAL A 58 -0.40 2.15 4.88
CA VAL A 58 -0.69 3.59 5.01
C VAL A 58 -1.91 3.75 5.92
N GLN A 59 -1.78 4.47 7.03
CA GLN A 59 -2.89 4.62 7.98
C GLN A 59 -4.02 5.49 7.40
N TYR A 60 -5.21 4.92 7.32
CA TYR A 60 -6.46 5.62 7.04
C TYR A 60 -7.27 5.77 8.34
N GLY A 61 -7.56 7.01 8.73
CA GLY A 61 -8.27 7.28 9.98
C GLY A 61 -7.45 6.92 11.23
N LYS A 62 -8.10 6.35 12.25
CA LYS A 62 -7.45 6.12 13.57
C LYS A 62 -6.83 4.73 13.72
N SER A 63 -7.31 3.73 13.00
CA SER A 63 -6.97 2.32 13.28
C SER A 63 -6.94 1.40 12.06
N SER A 64 -7.18 1.91 10.86
CA SER A 64 -7.17 1.11 9.64
C SER A 64 -5.93 1.42 8.81
N PHE A 65 -5.37 0.42 8.15
CA PHE A 65 -4.22 0.57 7.27
C PHE A 65 -4.60 0.14 5.85
N GLY A 66 -4.35 0.96 4.85
CA GLY A 66 -4.25 0.51 3.47
C GLY A 66 -3.04 -0.40 3.32
N VAL A 67 -3.21 -1.56 2.68
CA VAL A 67 -2.13 -2.50 2.40
C VAL A 67 -1.64 -2.26 0.98
N PHE A 68 -0.35 -1.93 0.85
CA PHE A 68 0.33 -1.65 -0.39
C PHE A 68 1.39 -2.72 -0.62
N VAL A 69 1.27 -3.48 -1.72
CA VAL A 69 2.19 -4.57 -2.06
C VAL A 69 3.04 -4.19 -3.25
N ALA A 70 4.34 -4.49 -3.19
CA ALA A 70 5.27 -4.16 -4.26
C ALA A 70 4.97 -4.94 -5.54
N ASP A 71 5.03 -4.28 -6.70
CA ASP A 71 4.77 -4.95 -8.00
C ASP A 71 5.80 -6.04 -8.34
N THR A 72 6.92 -6.07 -7.63
CA THR A 72 7.92 -7.14 -7.73
C THR A 72 7.48 -8.45 -7.09
N VAL A 73 6.43 -8.44 -6.27
CA VAL A 73 5.82 -9.62 -5.66
C VAL A 73 4.91 -10.28 -6.70
N ALA A 74 5.01 -11.60 -6.86
CA ALA A 74 4.18 -12.34 -7.82
C ALA A 74 2.69 -12.24 -7.47
N PRO A 75 1.76 -12.18 -8.45
CA PRO A 75 0.33 -11.98 -8.19
C PRO A 75 -0.26 -12.95 -7.14
N ASP A 76 0.06 -14.25 -7.25
CA ASP A 76 -0.38 -15.27 -6.29
C ASP A 76 0.10 -15.00 -4.85
N GLU A 77 1.29 -14.40 -4.72
CA GLU A 77 1.84 -14.01 -3.42
C GLU A 77 1.19 -12.72 -2.90
N GLN A 78 0.82 -11.79 -3.79
CA GLN A 78 0.08 -10.59 -3.39
C GLN A 78 -1.28 -10.95 -2.79
N GLU A 79 -1.99 -11.90 -3.40
CA GLU A 79 -3.28 -12.39 -2.89
C GLU A 79 -3.12 -13.10 -1.54
N ARG A 80 -2.07 -13.93 -1.38
CA ARG A 80 -1.76 -14.57 -0.08
C ARG A 80 -1.47 -13.56 1.02
N ILE A 81 -0.62 -12.58 0.75
CA ILE A 81 -0.29 -11.49 1.68
C ILE A 81 -1.56 -10.75 2.09
N TYR A 82 -2.41 -10.41 1.11
CA TYR A 82 -3.64 -9.69 1.40
C TYR A 82 -4.61 -10.53 2.25
N ALA A 83 -4.82 -11.81 1.92
CA ALA A 83 -5.69 -12.69 2.70
C ALA A 83 -5.23 -12.86 4.16
N ASP A 84 -3.92 -12.96 4.38
CA ASP A 84 -3.35 -13.02 5.72
C ASP A 84 -3.58 -11.72 6.52
N LEU A 85 -3.39 -10.57 5.87
CA LEU A 85 -3.51 -9.25 6.51
C LEU A 85 -4.95 -8.72 6.59
N SER A 86 -5.88 -9.21 5.77
CA SER A 86 -7.30 -8.84 5.83
C SER A 86 -8.03 -9.56 6.98
N GLY A 87 -7.43 -10.62 7.53
CA GLY A 87 -8.04 -11.46 8.54
C GLY A 87 -9.13 -12.39 8.00
N ASP A 88 -9.28 -12.48 6.67
CA ASP A 88 -10.12 -13.50 6.02
C ASP A 88 -9.47 -14.87 6.18
N LYS A 89 -9.70 -15.48 7.35
CA LYS A 89 -9.49 -16.91 7.54
C LYS A 89 -10.56 -17.65 6.76
N HIS A 90 -10.16 -18.31 5.67
CA HIS A 90 -10.98 -19.35 5.05
C HIS A 90 -11.17 -20.53 6.01
#